data_AF-A0A8J6AC42-F1
#
_entry.id   AF-A0A8J6AC42-F1
#
_cell.length_a   1.000
_cell.length_b   1.000
_cell.length_c   1.000
_cell.angle_alpha   90.00
_cell.angle_beta   90.00
_cell.angle_gamma   90.00
#
_symmetry.space_group_name_H-M   'P 1'
#
loop_
_entity.id
_entity.type
_entity.pdbx_description
1 polymer ?
#
loop_
_entity_poly.entity_id
_entity_poly.type
_entity_poly.pdbx_seq_one_letter_code
_entity_poly.pdbx_strand_id
1 'polypeptide(L)' 'LPLLHCVQRMLASQTEGELRVTQVLKEKFPQATAIKVTDISGGCGAMYEIQVESEEFKEKRTVQQHQMVNQ' A
#
# COMPACT_ATOMS: atom_id res chain seq x y z
N LEU A 1 -6.87 -10.34 35.51
CA LEU A 1 -6.43 -9.08 34.85
C LEU A 1 -5.61 -9.42 33.61
N PRO A 2 -6.20 -9.67 32.43
CA PRO A 2 -5.43 -9.79 31.20
C PRO A 2 -5.46 -8.44 30.47
N LEU A 3 -4.73 -7.46 31.01
CA LEU A 3 -4.47 -6.16 30.38
C LEU A 3 -3.06 -6.16 29.77
N LEU A 4 -2.80 -7.09 28.86
CA LEU A 4 -1.51 -7.22 28.15
C LEU A 4 -1.71 -7.41 26.64
N HIS A 5 -2.74 -6.80 26.06
CA HIS A 5 -2.89 -6.61 24.61
C HIS A 5 -2.61 -5.17 24.17
N CYS A 6 -1.94 -4.41 25.02
CA CYS A 6 -1.47 -3.06 24.73
C CYS A 6 0.06 -3.07 24.80
N VAL A 7 0.72 -2.38 23.86
CA VAL A 7 2.17 -2.15 23.78
C VAL A 7 3.00 -3.16 22.97
N GLN A 8 2.56 -3.51 21.76
CA GLN A 8 3.47 -3.72 20.63
C GLN A 8 2.87 -3.08 19.38
N ARG A 9 2.66 -1.74 19.41
CA ARG A 9 2.85 -0.95 18.19
C ARG A 9 4.36 -0.99 17.94
N MET A 10 4.83 -2.13 17.44
CA MET A 10 6.18 -2.24 16.92
C MET A 10 6.30 -1.13 15.86
N LEU A 11 7.36 -0.34 15.96
CA LEU A 11 7.83 0.49 14.87
C LEU A 11 7.72 -0.38 13.62
N ALA A 12 6.79 -0.05 12.72
CA ALA A 12 6.56 -0.83 11.52
C ALA A 12 7.81 -0.64 10.64
N SER A 13 8.81 -1.49 10.87
CA SER A 13 9.84 -1.77 9.89
C SER A 13 9.11 -2.07 8.60
N GLN A 14 9.44 -1.33 7.54
CA GLN A 14 8.89 -1.59 6.22
C GLN A 14 9.06 -3.09 5.92
N THR A 15 7.93 -3.76 5.70
CA THR A 15 7.87 -5.19 5.43
C THR A 15 8.38 -5.47 4.03
N GLU A 16 8.89 -6.68 3.79
CA GLU A 16 9.26 -7.11 2.44
C GLU A 16 8.07 -7.06 1.48
N GLY A 17 6.86 -7.26 1.99
CA GLY A 17 5.60 -7.11 1.26
C GLY A 17 5.38 -5.68 0.78
N GLU A 18 5.50 -4.68 1.67
CA GLU A 18 5.38 -3.26 1.31
C GLU A 18 6.42 -2.86 0.25
N LEU A 19 7.67 -3.30 0.40
CA LEU A 19 8.73 -3.05 -0.58
C LEU A 19 8.38 -3.62 -1.95
N ARG A 20 7.96 -4.89 -1.98
CA ARG A 20 7.61 -5.58 -3.23
C ARG A 20 6.43 -4.91 -3.93
N VAL A 21 5.36 -4.62 -3.20
CA VAL A 21 4.17 -3.95 -3.77
C VAL A 21 4.54 -2.55 -4.26
N THR A 22 5.35 -1.80 -3.51
CA THR A 22 5.82 -0.47 -3.93
C THR A 22 6.61 -0.55 -5.23
N GLN A 23 7.49 -1.55 -5.39
CA GLN A 23 8.28 -1.70 -6.61
C GLN A 23 7.40 -2.03 -7.82
N VAL A 24 6.46 -2.98 -7.67
CA VAL A 24 5.51 -3.33 -8.74
C VAL A 24 4.70 -2.11 -9.16
N LEU A 25 4.20 -1.31 -8.21
CA LEU A 25 3.44 -0.10 -8.52
C LEU A 25 4.30 0.96 -9.22
N LYS A 26 5.58 1.12 -8.86
CA LYS A 26 6.51 2.03 -9.55
C LYS A 26 6.77 1.60 -10.99
N GLU A 27 6.87 0.31 -11.25
CA GLU A 27 7.05 -0.22 -12.61
C GLU A 27 5.77 -0.08 -13.44
N LYS A 28 4.59 -0.29 -12.83
CA LYS A 28 3.29 -0.16 -13.49
C LYS A 28 2.87 1.28 -13.77
N PHE A 29 3.22 2.20 -12.87
CA PHE A 29 2.88 3.62 -12.97
C PHE A 29 4.16 4.47 -12.96
N PRO A 30 4.97 4.44 -14.04
CA PRO A 30 6.24 5.15 -14.09
C PRO A 30 6.09 6.67 -14.02
N GLN A 31 4.89 7.20 -14.29
CA GLN A 31 4.57 8.63 -14.19
C GLN A 31 3.88 9.01 -12.87
N ALA A 32 3.85 8.10 -11.89
CA ALA A 32 3.30 8.40 -10.58
C ALA A 32 4.15 9.44 -9.84
N THR A 33 3.48 10.47 -9.30
CA THR A 33 4.10 11.52 -8.47
C THR A 33 4.29 11.06 -7.03
N ALA A 34 3.38 10.19 -6.55
CA ALA A 34 3.46 9.61 -5.21
C ALA A 34 2.95 8.17 -5.21
N ILE A 35 3.69 7.29 -4.54
CA ILE A 35 3.27 5.92 -4.24
C ILE A 35 3.59 5.66 -2.77
N LYS A 36 2.56 5.31 -1.99
CA LYS A 36 2.69 4.88 -0.59
C LYS A 36 1.98 3.57 -0.41
N VAL A 37 2.69 2.60 0.18
CA VAL A 37 2.14 1.31 0.58
C VAL A 37 2.37 1.18 2.08
N THR A 38 1.34 0.77 2.81
CA THR A 38 1.42 0.56 4.25
C THR A 38 0.76 -0.76 4.62
N ASP A 39 1.48 -1.66 5.30
CA ASP A 39 0.92 -2.89 5.84
C ASP A 39 0.05 -2.57 7.05
N ILE A 40 -1.25 -2.86 6.91
CA ILE A 40 -2.26 -2.66 7.97
C ILE A 40 -2.69 -3.99 8.61
N SER A 41 -2.04 -5.08 8.24
CA SER A 41 -2.28 -6.43 8.76
C SER A 41 -1.43 -6.79 9.98
N GLY A 42 -0.55 -5.88 10.41
CA GLY A 42 0.31 -6.09 11.58
C GLY A 42 1.53 -6.97 11.28
N GLY A 43 2.01 -7.00 10.03
CA GLY A 43 3.22 -7.71 9.63
C GLY A 43 2.99 -9.07 8.97
N CYS A 44 1.74 -9.54 8.84
CA CYS A 44 1.47 -10.81 8.15
C CYS A 44 1.39 -10.67 6.62
N GLY A 45 1.30 -9.43 6.12
CA GLY A 45 1.25 -9.13 4.69
C GLY A 45 -0.06 -9.51 4.00
N ALA A 46 -1.14 -9.69 4.77
CA ALA A 46 -2.45 -10.07 4.23
C ALA A 46 -3.27 -8.87 3.70
N MET A 47 -2.93 -7.65 4.11
CA MET A 47 -3.69 -6.45 3.75
C MET A 47 -2.81 -5.19 3.72
N TYR A 48 -2.96 -4.40 2.66
CA TYR A 48 -2.21 -3.16 2.46
C TYR A 48 -3.15 -1.98 2.23
N GLU A 49 -2.82 -0.84 2.81
CA GLU A 49 -3.32 0.46 2.39
C GLU A 49 -2.41 1.00 1.28
N ILE A 50 -2.98 1.37 0.13
CA ILE A 50 -2.25 1.81 -1.05
C ILE A 50 -2.76 3.19 -1.46
N GLN A 51 -1.84 4.14 -1.64
CA GLN A 51 -2.11 5.48 -2.15
C GLN A 51 -1.21 5.71 -3.38
N VAL A 52 -1.84 6.02 -4.51
CA VAL A 52 -1.14 6.29 -5.79
C VAL A 52 -1.69 7.59 -6.37
N GLU A 53 -0.79 8.52 -6.68
CA GLU A 53 -1.06 9.73 -7.43
C GLU A 53 -0.33 9.63 -8.78
N SER A 54 -1.07 9.67 -9.90
CA SER A 54 -0.51 9.60 -11.25
C SER A 54 -1.38 10.38 -12.23
N GLU A 55 -0.76 11.00 -13.23
CA GLU A 55 -1.50 11.67 -14.32
C GLU A 55 -2.33 10.69 -15.17
N GLU A 56 -1.96 9.42 -15.17
CA GLU A 56 -2.66 8.34 -15.89
C GLU A 56 -4.12 8.15 -15.39
N PHE A 57 -4.45 8.67 -14.22
CA PHE A 57 -5.78 8.60 -13.62
C PHE A 57 -6.74 9.73 -14.03
N LYS A 58 -6.25 10.83 -14.64
CA LYS A 58 -7.05 12.05 -14.90
C LYS A 58 -8.35 11.81 -15.66
N GLU A 59 -8.39 10.84 -16.56
CA GLU A 59 -9.56 10.54 -17.40
C GLU A 59 -10.25 9.21 -17.07
N LYS A 60 -9.95 8.65 -15.89
CA LYS A 60 -10.48 7.35 -15.45
C LYS A 60 -11.48 7.54 -14.32
N ARG A 61 -12.57 6.77 -14.34
CA ARG A 61 -13.47 6.70 -13.17
C ARG A 61 -12.76 6.03 -12.01
N THR A 62 -13.16 6.34 -10.78
CA THR A 62 -12.59 5.76 -9.55
C THR A 62 -12.49 4.23 -9.62
N VAL A 63 -13.53 3.53 -10.06
CA VAL A 63 -13.49 2.06 -10.18
C VAL A 63 -12.43 1.58 -11.18
N GLN A 64 -12.24 2.30 -12.30
CA GLN A 64 -11.21 1.96 -13.29
C GLN A 64 -9.80 2.19 -12.73
N GLN A 65 -9.59 3.27 -11.96
CA GLN A 65 -8.32 3.52 -11.28
C GLN A 65 -7.98 2.38 -10.31
N HIS A 66 -8.94 1.96 -9.48
CA HIS A 66 -8.74 0.81 -8.57
C HIS A 66 -8.46 -0.49 -9.32
N GLN A 67 -9.15 -0.73 -10.45
CA GLN A 67 -8.87 -1.88 -11.31
C GLN A 67 -7.45 -1.83 -11.86
N MET A 68 -6.97 -0.66 -12.29
CA MET A 68 -5.60 -0.50 -12.78
C MET A 68 -4.56 -0.82 -11.69
N VAL A 69 -4.81 -0.41 -10.43
CA VAL A 69 -3.91 -0.68 -9.30
C VAL A 69 -3.91 -2.17 -8.91
N ASN A 70 -5.04 -2.86 -9.04
CA ASN A 70 -5.19 -4.26 -8.65
C ASN A 70 -4.67 -5.30 -9.68
N GLN A 71 -4.13 -4.86 -10.83
CA GLN A 71 -3.67 -5.73 -11.94
C GLN A 71 -2.16 -5.65 -12.16
#